data_AF-A0A523R6B3-F1
#
_entry.id   AF-A0A523R6B3-F1
#
_cell.length_a   1.000
_cell.length_b   1.000
_cell.length_c   1.000
_cell.angle_alpha   90.00
_cell.angle_beta   90.00
_cell.angle_gamma   90.00
#
_symmetry.space_group_name_H-M   'P 1'
#
loop_
_entity.id
_entity.type
_entity.pdbx_description
1 polymer ?
#
loop_
_entity_poly.entity_id
_entity_poly.type
_entity_poly.pdbx_seq_one_letter_code
_entity_poly.pdbx_strand_id
1 'polypeptide(L)'
;MKRFSICFLSLIILIALCGQLSAEFNRTTGLIDIPTAYILPAKVWKFSMNGSVTSTSRNIWEKKPADFDMSVSYGIMGKAEAALSMFTFRDYVLDLTYLLTNETENVPALAFGIQNITYVRYITEVGRGDVIEDEGEEHVKDQRNGWGDDATYPRRDSEQFSAYLVMSKSFGSWGEYHLGIGRGRFVGYGSRSRYFNTDIYSDTEHNDAIGMFWGANFDFFQGFGPMLDFDGRDFNIGLQYRSPYFRVCLAAVKLEHRLGGMQALFPRFALGGYATTQAVVEERAVKAVGTLTGKAWNKTTAEPVKAVVSFPGSELGSIISSEKTGSFKITLPSGIYVVRSTAPGYYWKQKKVRIAPGKTTICNFAMKKKKKGKSK
;
A
#
# COMPACT_ATOMS: atom_id res chain seq x y z
N MET A 1 -26.71 0.30 -5.17
CA MET A 1 -27.06 0.83 -3.82
C MET A 1 -27.07 -0.25 -2.74
N LYS A 2 -27.87 -1.33 -2.83
CA LYS A 2 -27.97 -2.36 -1.76
C LYS A 2 -26.65 -3.05 -1.36
N ARG A 3 -25.72 -3.29 -2.29
CA ARG A 3 -24.40 -3.88 -1.98
C ARG A 3 -23.47 -2.94 -1.20
N PHE A 4 -23.63 -1.63 -1.39
CA PHE A 4 -22.81 -0.61 -0.73
C PHE A 4 -23.22 -0.44 0.75
N SER A 5 -24.53 -0.50 1.02
CA SER A 5 -25.08 -0.47 2.38
C SER A 5 -24.67 -1.67 3.22
N ILE A 6 -24.55 -2.86 2.61
CA ILE A 6 -24.11 -4.07 3.31
C ILE A 6 -22.64 -3.94 3.72
N CYS A 7 -21.73 -3.57 2.80
CA CYS A 7 -20.31 -3.37 3.14
C CYS A 7 -20.10 -2.28 4.21
N PHE A 8 -20.88 -1.20 4.18
CA PHE A 8 -20.80 -0.12 5.17
C PHE A 8 -21.29 -0.59 6.56
N LEU A 9 -22.37 -1.37 6.60
CA LEU A 9 -22.88 -1.95 7.84
C LEU A 9 -21.92 -3.01 8.41
N SER A 10 -21.31 -3.83 7.54
CA SER A 10 -20.26 -4.79 7.94
C SER A 10 -19.04 -4.07 8.53
N LEU A 11 -18.63 -2.94 7.95
CA LEU A 11 -17.53 -2.12 8.44
C LEU A 11 -17.85 -1.50 9.80
N ILE A 12 -19.07 -1.00 10.01
CA ILE A 12 -19.51 -0.45 11.31
C ILE A 12 -19.57 -1.55 12.38
N ILE A 13 -20.09 -2.73 12.05
CA ILE A 13 -20.14 -3.88 12.96
C ILE A 13 -18.73 -4.35 13.31
N LEU A 14 -17.81 -4.37 12.33
CA LEU A 14 -16.40 -4.71 12.55
C LEU A 14 -15.71 -3.66 13.45
N ILE A 15 -15.94 -2.36 13.22
CA ILE A 15 -15.45 -1.26 14.08
C ILE A 15 -16.01 -1.38 15.49
N ALA A 16 -17.29 -1.70 15.66
CA ALA A 16 -17.94 -1.87 16.95
C ALA A 16 -17.45 -3.12 17.70
N LEU A 17 -17.15 -4.22 17.00
CA LEU A 17 -16.57 -5.43 17.57
C LEU A 17 -15.08 -5.25 17.94
N CYS A 18 -14.35 -4.43 17.18
CA CYS A 18 -12.95 -4.09 17.47
C CYS A 18 -12.80 -3.06 18.61
N GLY A 19 -13.83 -2.29 18.95
CA GLY A 19 -13.79 -1.31 20.05
C GLY A 19 -13.66 -1.90 21.47
N GLN A 20 -13.56 -3.22 21.58
CA GLN A 20 -13.30 -3.96 22.83
C GLN A 20 -11.91 -4.59 22.88
N LEU A 21 -11.17 -4.49 21.78
CA LEU A 21 -9.85 -5.07 21.65
C LEU A 21 -8.86 -3.95 21.62
N SER A 22 -7.83 -4.17 22.42
CA SER A 22 -6.66 -3.36 22.44
C SER A 22 -5.57 -4.15 21.67
N ALA A 23 -4.71 -3.54 20.86
CA ALA A 23 -3.85 -4.06 19.83
C ALA A 23 -2.64 -3.35 19.09
N GLU A 24 -1.55 -4.09 18.74
CA GLU A 24 -0.30 -3.66 18.03
C GLU A 24 -0.30 -4.04 16.53
N PHE A 25 0.00 -3.07 15.66
CA PHE A 25 0.67 -3.19 14.35
C PHE A 25 0.90 -1.73 13.92
N ASN A 26 2.12 -1.32 13.56
CA ASN A 26 2.40 0.09 13.27
C ASN A 26 2.45 0.40 11.76
N ARG A 27 2.66 1.68 11.46
CA ARG A 27 1.87 2.46 10.50
C ARG A 27 2.41 2.50 9.09
N THR A 28 1.62 3.13 8.21
CA THR A 28 1.92 3.39 6.80
C THR A 28 1.99 2.11 5.97
N THR A 29 2.58 2.14 4.79
CA THR A 29 2.83 0.99 3.88
C THR A 29 3.87 0.02 4.46
N GLY A 30 3.90 -0.13 5.78
CA GLY A 30 4.83 -0.98 6.50
C GLY A 30 4.59 -2.47 6.28
N LEU A 31 5.53 -3.28 6.78
CA LEU A 31 5.40 -4.73 6.74
C LEU A 31 4.62 -5.26 7.94
N ILE A 32 5.27 -5.32 9.11
CA ILE A 32 4.63 -5.52 10.42
C ILE A 32 4.83 -4.25 11.25
N ASP A 33 6.09 -3.85 11.46
CA ASP A 33 6.44 -2.68 12.27
C ASP A 33 7.55 -1.80 11.66
N ILE A 34 8.07 -2.17 10.48
CA ILE A 34 9.04 -1.36 9.73
C ILE A 34 8.38 -0.50 8.64
N PRO A 35 8.89 0.70 8.35
CA PRO A 35 8.52 1.43 7.15
C PRO A 35 9.03 0.72 5.90
N THR A 36 8.38 0.97 4.75
CA THR A 36 8.89 0.56 3.43
C THR A 36 9.05 1.78 2.53
N ALA A 37 9.80 1.63 1.44
CA ALA A 37 9.93 2.68 0.44
C ALA A 37 8.72 2.76 -0.50
N TYR A 38 7.79 1.82 -0.45
CA TYR A 38 6.56 1.89 -1.25
C TYR A 38 5.60 2.86 -0.61
N ILE A 39 5.05 3.81 -1.35
CA ILE A 39 4.09 4.80 -0.83
C ILE A 39 2.74 4.69 -1.52
N LEU A 40 1.70 5.23 -0.89
CA LEU A 40 0.38 5.32 -1.50
C LEU A 40 0.39 6.09 -2.82
N PRO A 41 -0.35 5.61 -3.85
CA PRO A 41 -0.52 6.37 -5.08
C PRO A 41 -1.22 7.71 -4.84
N ALA A 42 -1.03 8.65 -5.78
CA ALA A 42 -1.60 9.98 -5.67
C ALA A 42 -3.14 9.93 -5.49
N LYS A 43 -3.63 10.70 -4.52
CA LYS A 43 -5.06 10.86 -4.20
C LYS A 43 -5.74 9.62 -3.62
N VAL A 44 -4.96 8.63 -3.21
CA VAL A 44 -5.47 7.43 -2.54
C VAL A 44 -5.49 7.65 -1.05
N TRP A 45 -6.64 7.35 -0.44
CA TRP A 45 -6.77 7.23 1.00
C TRP A 45 -6.58 5.77 1.42
N LYS A 46 -5.94 5.55 2.56
CA LYS A 46 -5.82 4.27 3.25
C LYS A 46 -6.37 4.41 4.65
N PHE A 47 -7.16 3.44 5.07
CA PHE A 47 -7.72 3.35 6.41
C PHE A 47 -7.23 2.04 7.01
N SER A 48 -6.52 2.12 8.14
CA SER A 48 -5.93 0.95 8.79
C SER A 48 -6.47 0.80 10.20
N MET A 49 -6.59 -0.45 10.63
CA MET A 49 -6.97 -0.85 11.98
C MET A 49 -6.09 -2.01 12.39
N ASN A 50 -5.52 -1.94 13.58
CA ASN A 50 -4.49 -2.87 14.01
C ASN A 50 -4.79 -3.44 15.40
N GLY A 51 -4.33 -4.68 15.59
CA GLY A 51 -4.81 -5.76 16.48
C GLY A 51 -3.67 -6.41 17.27
N SER A 52 -3.67 -6.63 18.59
CA SER A 52 -2.77 -7.54 19.31
C SER A 52 -3.12 -7.81 20.76
N VAL A 53 -2.91 -9.04 21.19
CA VAL A 53 -3.16 -9.48 22.56
C VAL A 53 -1.95 -10.22 23.09
N THR A 54 -1.69 -10.08 24.39
CA THR A 54 -0.67 -10.89 25.05
C THR A 54 -1.01 -12.38 24.94
N SER A 55 0.00 -13.23 24.73
CA SER A 55 -0.18 -14.68 24.74
C SER A 55 -0.43 -15.26 26.14
N THR A 56 -0.35 -14.45 27.21
CA THR A 56 -0.65 -14.88 28.57
C THR A 56 -1.22 -13.77 29.47
N SER A 57 -2.12 -14.15 30.39
CA SER A 57 -2.64 -13.27 31.44
C SER A 57 -1.78 -13.26 32.71
N ARG A 58 -0.67 -14.00 32.77
CA ARG A 58 0.16 -14.19 33.98
C ARG A 58 1.43 -13.35 34.02
N ASN A 59 1.66 -12.47 33.03
CA ASN A 59 2.85 -11.64 33.01
C ASN A 59 2.66 -10.42 33.92
N ILE A 60 3.37 -10.38 35.05
CA ILE A 60 3.35 -9.26 36.01
C ILE A 60 3.98 -7.97 35.47
N TRP A 61 4.80 -8.07 34.42
CA TRP A 61 5.47 -6.94 33.77
C TRP A 61 4.63 -6.36 32.62
N GLU A 62 3.73 -7.15 32.03
CA GLU A 62 2.82 -6.69 30.98
C GLU A 62 1.56 -6.07 31.58
N LYS A 63 1.58 -4.75 31.74
CA LYS A 63 0.45 -3.97 32.29
C LYS A 63 -0.65 -3.72 31.26
N LYS A 64 -0.41 -4.04 29.98
CA LYS A 64 -1.32 -3.78 28.86
C LYS A 64 -1.61 -5.10 28.14
N PRO A 65 -2.66 -5.85 28.52
CA PRO A 65 -2.96 -7.14 27.90
C PRO A 65 -3.32 -7.04 26.40
N ALA A 66 -3.56 -5.81 25.94
CA ALA A 66 -4.10 -5.41 24.65
C ALA A 66 -3.85 -3.87 24.52
N ASP A 67 -3.61 -3.28 23.32
CA ASP A 67 -3.48 -1.82 22.89
C ASP A 67 -4.51 -1.09 21.90
N PHE A 68 -4.34 -0.83 20.59
CA PHE A 68 -5.36 -0.67 19.48
C PHE A 68 -5.27 0.64 18.75
N ASP A 69 -4.96 0.49 17.46
CA ASP A 69 -4.57 1.60 16.64
C ASP A 69 -5.49 1.76 15.44
N MET A 70 -5.81 3.02 15.15
CA MET A 70 -6.39 3.43 13.88
C MET A 70 -5.43 4.36 13.16
N SER A 71 -5.36 4.27 11.84
CA SER A 71 -4.66 5.25 11.03
C SER A 71 -5.39 5.61 9.75
N VAL A 72 -5.23 6.85 9.35
CA VAL A 72 -5.65 7.35 8.04
C VAL A 72 -4.41 7.88 7.33
N SER A 73 -4.18 7.39 6.12
CA SER A 73 -3.05 7.84 5.29
C SER A 73 -3.53 8.35 3.93
N TYR A 74 -2.76 9.28 3.36
CA TYR A 74 -3.05 9.89 2.08
C TYR A 74 -1.81 9.98 1.19
N GLY A 75 -1.93 9.51 -0.05
CA GLY A 75 -0.89 9.61 -1.07
C GLY A 75 -0.87 10.97 -1.77
N ILE A 76 0.26 11.65 -1.73
CA ILE A 76 0.48 13.01 -2.22
C ILE A 76 1.35 12.95 -3.49
N MET A 77 0.78 13.33 -4.63
CA MET A 77 1.49 13.49 -5.92
C MET A 77 2.27 12.25 -6.40
N GLY A 78 2.05 11.07 -5.82
CA GLY A 78 2.85 9.87 -6.10
C GLY A 78 4.30 9.99 -5.66
N LYS A 79 4.59 10.90 -4.72
CA LYS A 79 5.93 11.21 -4.22
C LYS A 79 6.03 11.31 -2.71
N ALA A 80 4.92 11.51 -2.01
CA ALA A 80 4.89 11.49 -0.55
C ALA A 80 3.65 10.78 -0.02
N GLU A 81 3.73 10.35 1.22
CA GLU A 81 2.61 9.83 2.02
C GLU A 81 2.60 10.56 3.35
N ALA A 82 1.42 10.94 3.81
CA ALA A 82 1.18 11.41 5.16
C ALA A 82 0.23 10.45 5.86
N ALA A 83 0.50 10.10 7.11
CA ALA A 83 -0.37 9.27 7.92
C ALA A 83 -0.61 9.91 9.29
N LEU A 84 -1.89 10.02 9.65
CA LEU A 84 -2.31 10.38 11.01
C LEU A 84 -2.76 9.10 11.70
N SER A 85 -2.16 8.80 12.84
CA SER A 85 -2.52 7.63 13.63
C SER A 85 -3.01 8.03 15.01
N MET A 86 -3.86 7.17 15.56
CA MET A 86 -4.49 7.31 16.86
C MET A 86 -4.24 6.00 17.62
N PHE A 87 -3.47 6.10 18.70
CA PHE A 87 -3.12 4.98 19.59
C PHE A 87 -4.05 4.90 20.79
N THR A 88 -4.47 6.07 21.27
CA THR A 88 -5.56 6.21 22.22
C THR A 88 -6.42 7.38 21.78
N PHE A 89 -7.57 7.60 22.41
CA PHE A 89 -8.39 8.79 22.15
C PHE A 89 -7.68 10.13 22.48
N ARG A 90 -6.46 10.10 23.01
CA ARG A 90 -5.67 11.29 23.37
C ARG A 90 -4.30 11.33 22.66
N ASP A 91 -3.87 10.21 22.10
CA ASP A 91 -2.52 10.03 21.58
C ASP A 91 -2.55 9.94 20.07
N TYR A 92 -2.18 11.07 19.46
CA TYR A 92 -2.13 11.26 18.02
C TYR A 92 -0.72 11.60 17.57
N VAL A 93 -0.41 11.17 16.36
CA VAL A 93 0.93 11.12 15.81
C VAL A 93 0.84 11.25 14.30
N LEU A 94 1.68 12.11 13.74
CA LEU A 94 1.80 12.29 12.30
C LEU A 94 3.08 11.59 11.82
N ASP A 95 2.97 10.91 10.68
CA ASP A 95 4.10 10.34 9.96
C ASP A 95 4.14 10.90 8.55
N LEU A 96 5.35 11.17 8.06
CA LEU A 96 5.60 11.68 6.72
C LEU A 96 6.67 10.82 6.03
N THR A 97 6.38 10.39 4.81
CA THR A 97 7.31 9.63 3.97
C THR A 97 7.46 10.31 2.63
N TYR A 98 8.69 10.44 2.13
CA TYR A 98 9.01 11.00 0.83
C TYR A 98 9.81 10.00 -0.02
N LEU A 99 9.33 9.74 -1.23
CA LEU A 99 9.93 8.81 -2.19
C LEU A 99 11.03 9.50 -3.00
N LEU A 100 12.28 9.12 -2.72
CA LEU A 100 13.46 9.60 -3.41
C LEU A 100 13.55 8.99 -4.82
N THR A 101 13.46 7.67 -4.92
CA THR A 101 13.56 6.94 -6.18
C THR A 101 12.40 5.95 -6.33
N ASN A 102 11.88 5.84 -7.56
CA ASN A 102 10.99 4.74 -7.89
C ASN A 102 11.83 3.47 -8.11
N GLU A 103 11.26 2.32 -7.74
CA GLU A 103 11.84 1.04 -8.11
C GLU A 103 11.86 0.89 -9.64
N THR A 104 12.98 0.37 -10.15
CA THR A 104 13.15 -0.14 -11.52
C THR A 104 13.79 -1.53 -11.45
N GLU A 105 14.06 -2.17 -12.58
CA GLU A 105 14.73 -3.48 -12.61
C GLU A 105 16.04 -3.49 -11.80
N ASN A 106 16.88 -2.47 -11.98
CA ASN A 106 18.23 -2.40 -11.38
C ASN A 106 18.35 -1.43 -10.20
N VAL A 107 17.31 -0.63 -9.92
CA VAL A 107 17.34 0.40 -8.88
C VAL A 107 16.23 0.11 -7.87
N PRO A 108 16.55 -0.05 -6.57
CA PRO A 108 15.53 -0.19 -5.55
C PRO A 108 14.77 1.13 -5.33
N ALA A 109 13.57 1.04 -4.79
CA ALA A 109 12.90 2.22 -4.26
C ALA A 109 13.65 2.70 -3.01
N LEU A 110 13.86 4.01 -2.92
CA LEU A 110 14.46 4.67 -1.76
C LEU A 110 13.49 5.69 -1.22
N ALA A 111 13.27 5.68 0.08
CA ALA A 111 12.44 6.68 0.76
C ALA A 111 13.11 7.17 2.04
N PHE A 112 12.86 8.44 2.33
CA PHE A 112 13.18 9.07 3.61
C PHE A 112 11.86 9.39 4.32
N GLY A 113 11.82 9.23 5.63
CA GLY A 113 10.64 9.63 6.39
C GLY A 113 10.93 9.99 7.82
N ILE A 114 9.92 10.55 8.46
CA ILE A 114 9.89 10.90 9.87
C ILE A 114 8.60 10.33 10.43
N GLN A 115 8.74 9.40 11.37
CA GLN A 115 7.63 8.88 12.16
C GLN A 115 7.54 9.57 13.51
N ASN A 116 6.38 9.45 14.16
CA ASN A 116 6.14 9.96 15.50
C ASN A 116 6.39 11.47 15.60
N ILE A 117 5.89 12.23 14.63
CA ILE A 117 5.79 13.68 14.75
C ILE A 117 4.68 13.96 15.77
N THR A 118 5.08 14.20 17.01
CA THR A 118 4.22 14.50 18.16
C THR A 118 4.99 15.37 19.15
N TYR A 119 4.32 15.83 20.21
CA TYR A 119 4.96 16.54 21.33
C TYR A 119 5.40 15.60 22.46
N VAL A 120 5.06 14.31 22.36
CA VAL A 120 5.39 13.29 23.34
C VAL A 120 6.76 12.68 23.01
N ARG A 121 7.65 12.61 24.01
CA ARG A 121 9.02 12.10 23.85
C ARG A 121 9.07 10.58 23.58
N TYR A 122 8.25 9.83 24.30
CA TYR A 122 8.15 8.37 24.26
C TYR A 122 6.71 7.98 23.93
N ILE A 123 6.48 7.35 22.78
CA ILE A 123 5.13 7.06 22.30
C ILE A 123 5.08 5.71 21.57
N THR A 124 4.34 4.77 22.14
CA THR A 124 4.10 3.46 21.55
C THR A 124 2.62 3.28 21.25
N GLU A 125 2.26 2.12 20.72
CA GLU A 125 0.91 1.70 20.38
C GLU A 125 -0.02 1.71 21.61
N VAL A 126 0.50 1.58 22.84
CA VAL A 126 -0.29 1.80 24.08
C VAL A 126 -0.49 3.28 24.44
N GLY A 127 -0.08 4.19 23.58
CA GLY A 127 -0.11 5.62 23.77
C GLY A 127 1.11 6.16 24.50
N ARG A 128 0.97 7.37 25.06
CA ARG A 128 2.06 8.06 25.77
C ARG A 128 2.30 7.57 27.20
N GLY A 129 1.55 6.58 27.68
CA GLY A 129 1.54 6.13 29.07
C GLY A 129 0.96 7.15 30.07
N ASP A 130 0.66 6.67 31.28
CA ASP A 130 0.40 7.51 32.46
C ASP A 130 1.71 7.57 33.27
N VAL A 131 2.11 8.76 33.75
CA VAL A 131 3.31 8.93 34.57
C VAL A 131 3.24 7.99 35.77
N ILE A 132 4.17 7.03 35.87
CA ILE A 132 4.27 6.18 37.05
C ILE A 132 5.03 6.97 38.12
N GLU A 133 4.28 7.55 39.07
CA GLU A 133 4.84 8.07 40.32
C GLU A 133 5.36 6.90 41.17
N ASP A 134 6.60 6.47 40.95
CA ASP A 134 7.28 5.55 41.86
C ASP A 134 8.65 6.12 42.23
N GLU A 135 8.86 6.33 43.53
CA GLU A 135 9.99 7.04 44.16
C GLU A 135 11.27 6.20 44.32
N GLY A 136 11.38 5.04 43.66
CA GLY A 136 12.34 4.01 44.08
C GLY A 136 13.57 3.73 43.22
N GLU A 137 13.62 4.12 41.94
CA GLU A 137 14.71 3.69 41.05
C GLU A 137 15.21 4.83 40.15
N GLU A 138 16.53 4.81 39.88
CA GLU A 138 17.33 5.76 39.12
C GLU A 138 16.98 5.82 37.61
N HIS A 139 15.85 5.25 37.21
CA HIS A 139 15.31 5.35 35.84
C HIS A 139 14.59 6.68 35.66
N VAL A 140 14.85 7.37 34.54
CA VAL A 140 14.26 8.68 34.22
C VAL A 140 12.72 8.56 34.25
N LYS A 141 12.04 9.37 35.07
CA LYS A 141 10.59 9.29 35.36
C LYS A 141 9.66 9.14 34.13
N ASP A 142 10.09 9.61 32.94
CA ASP A 142 9.32 9.58 31.70
C ASP A 142 9.56 8.33 30.81
N GLN A 143 10.55 7.48 31.10
CA GLN A 143 10.90 6.31 30.26
C GLN A 143 10.00 5.09 30.48
N ARG A 144 9.17 5.08 31.52
CA ARG A 144 8.32 3.93 31.89
C ARG A 144 7.01 3.85 31.09
N ASN A 145 6.83 4.74 30.12
CA ASN A 145 5.65 4.80 29.28
C ASN A 145 5.84 3.92 28.04
N GLY A 146 5.19 2.76 27.99
CA GLY A 146 5.31 1.82 26.89
C GLY A 146 4.97 0.39 27.31
N TRP A 147 5.51 -0.56 26.56
CA TRP A 147 5.39 -1.98 26.86
C TRP A 147 6.20 -2.37 28.11
N GLY A 148 5.87 -3.52 28.70
CA GLY A 148 6.54 -3.98 29.93
C GLY A 148 8.06 -4.16 29.77
N ASP A 149 8.53 -4.42 28.56
CA ASP A 149 9.95 -4.50 28.17
C ASP A 149 10.58 -3.12 27.94
N ASP A 150 9.86 -2.17 27.36
CA ASP A 150 10.34 -0.80 27.15
C ASP A 150 10.75 -0.12 28.47
N ALA A 151 10.03 -0.44 29.54
CA ALA A 151 10.32 0.04 30.89
C ALA A 151 11.58 -0.61 31.52
N THR A 152 12.15 -1.65 30.90
CA THR A 152 13.37 -2.34 31.38
C THR A 152 14.65 -1.80 30.75
N TYR A 153 14.56 -0.90 29.76
CA TYR A 153 15.75 -0.30 29.16
C TYR A 153 16.43 0.67 30.14
N PRO A 154 17.76 0.57 30.35
CA PRO A 154 18.51 1.52 31.16
C PRO A 154 18.33 2.96 30.66
N ARG A 155 18.31 3.12 29.33
CA ARG A 155 17.95 4.35 28.63
C ARG A 155 17.19 4.02 27.35
N ARG A 156 16.20 4.84 27.05
CA ARG A 156 15.44 4.77 25.80
C ARG A 156 15.61 6.03 24.98
N ASP A 157 15.82 5.85 23.68
CA ASP A 157 15.90 6.93 22.73
C ASP A 157 14.56 7.63 22.58
N SER A 158 14.61 8.95 22.39
CA SER A 158 13.44 9.74 22.05
C SER A 158 12.84 9.23 20.74
N GLU A 159 11.62 8.73 20.82
CA GLU A 159 10.86 8.26 19.66
C GLU A 159 10.17 9.41 18.93
N GLN A 160 10.08 10.56 19.57
CA GLN A 160 9.68 11.81 18.92
C GLN A 160 10.59 12.10 17.71
N PHE A 161 9.98 12.37 16.56
CA PHE A 161 10.69 12.65 15.29
C PHE A 161 11.68 11.53 14.91
N SER A 162 11.22 10.28 14.91
CA SER A 162 11.99 9.13 14.48
C SER A 162 12.24 9.17 12.97
N ALA A 163 13.39 9.68 12.57
CA ALA A 163 13.80 9.77 11.18
C ALA A 163 14.38 8.45 10.66
N TYR A 164 14.13 8.13 9.40
CA TYR A 164 14.65 6.93 8.76
C TYR A 164 14.94 7.12 7.27
N LEU A 165 15.81 6.25 6.77
CA LEU A 165 16.03 5.98 5.36
C LEU A 165 15.78 4.50 5.11
N VAL A 166 14.98 4.18 4.09
CA VAL A 166 14.64 2.80 3.75
C VAL A 166 14.80 2.54 2.26
N MET A 167 15.31 1.35 1.96
CA MET A 167 15.41 0.77 0.65
C MET A 167 14.39 -0.37 0.53
N SER A 168 13.69 -0.48 -0.60
CA SER A 168 12.78 -1.58 -0.88
C SER A 168 12.91 -2.10 -2.30
N LYS A 169 12.83 -3.41 -2.45
CA LYS A 169 13.00 -4.09 -3.74
C LYS A 169 12.10 -5.31 -3.83
N SER A 170 11.40 -5.44 -4.95
CA SER A 170 10.63 -6.63 -5.31
C SER A 170 11.44 -7.52 -6.24
N PHE A 171 11.49 -8.81 -5.93
CA PHE A 171 12.14 -9.84 -6.73
C PHE A 171 11.10 -10.82 -7.32
N GLY A 172 9.99 -10.27 -7.83
CA GLY A 172 8.93 -11.06 -8.45
C GLY A 172 8.37 -12.11 -7.48
N SER A 173 8.45 -13.39 -7.85
CA SER A 173 7.95 -14.50 -7.03
C SER A 173 8.77 -14.75 -5.75
N TRP A 174 9.94 -14.14 -5.61
CA TRP A 174 10.80 -14.29 -4.42
C TRP A 174 10.39 -13.36 -3.28
N GLY A 175 9.48 -12.41 -3.53
CA GLY A 175 8.96 -11.50 -2.52
C GLY A 175 9.55 -10.09 -2.57
N GLU A 176 9.26 -9.34 -1.53
CA GLU A 176 9.71 -7.96 -1.31
C GLU A 176 10.61 -7.90 -0.10
N TYR A 177 11.70 -7.14 -0.23
CA TYR A 177 12.73 -7.02 0.79
C TYR A 177 12.94 -5.55 1.12
N HIS A 178 13.14 -5.29 2.40
CA HIS A 178 13.26 -3.96 2.97
C HIS A 178 14.49 -3.91 3.88
N LEU A 179 15.30 -2.88 3.72
CA LEU A 179 16.47 -2.63 4.57
C LEU A 179 16.54 -1.13 4.82
N GLY A 180 16.72 -0.74 6.07
CA GLY A 180 16.81 0.66 6.43
C GLY A 180 17.61 0.92 7.68
N ILE A 181 17.82 2.21 7.90
CA ILE A 181 18.46 2.76 9.08
C ILE A 181 17.60 3.90 9.62
N GLY A 182 17.62 4.11 10.92
CA GLY A 182 16.86 5.20 11.53
C GLY A 182 17.28 5.48 12.96
N ARG A 183 16.85 6.63 13.46
CA ARG A 183 17.04 7.03 14.87
C ARG A 183 15.72 6.98 15.64
N GLY A 184 15.78 7.09 16.97
CA GLY A 184 14.58 7.07 17.80
C GLY A 184 14.03 5.66 17.93
N ARG A 185 12.80 5.41 17.47
CA ARG A 185 12.14 4.10 17.64
C ARG A 185 12.89 2.92 17.01
N PHE A 186 13.79 3.19 16.06
CA PHE A 186 14.57 2.17 15.36
C PHE A 186 15.83 1.74 16.11
N VAL A 187 16.07 2.28 17.31
CA VAL A 187 17.22 1.98 18.16
C VAL A 187 16.76 1.15 19.35
N GLY A 188 17.30 -0.07 19.48
CA GLY A 188 17.03 -0.93 20.64
C GLY A 188 18.26 -1.19 21.50
N TYR A 189 18.06 -1.21 22.82
CA TYR A 189 19.09 -1.43 23.83
C TYR A 189 18.96 -2.79 24.54
N GLY A 190 18.15 -3.68 23.99
CA GLY A 190 17.94 -5.01 24.54
C GLY A 190 19.18 -5.87 24.41
N SER A 191 19.17 -7.04 25.07
CA SER A 191 20.29 -7.99 25.07
C SER A 191 20.80 -8.36 23.68
N ARG A 192 19.95 -8.25 22.66
CA ARG A 192 20.26 -8.50 21.25
C ARG A 192 20.16 -7.27 20.37
N SER A 193 19.14 -6.44 20.54
CA SER A 193 18.93 -5.26 19.69
C SER A 193 20.08 -4.25 19.78
N ARG A 194 20.81 -4.22 20.90
CA ARG A 194 22.03 -3.40 21.07
C ARG A 194 23.11 -3.64 20.02
N TYR A 195 23.13 -4.81 19.38
CA TYR A 195 24.12 -5.14 18.35
C TYR A 195 23.77 -4.58 16.96
N PHE A 196 22.60 -3.97 16.81
CA PHE A 196 22.08 -3.47 15.53
C PHE A 196 21.98 -1.94 15.49
N ASN A 197 22.71 -1.25 16.37
CA ASN A 197 22.78 0.21 16.37
C ASN A 197 24.22 0.71 16.57
N THR A 198 24.44 2.00 16.35
CA THR A 198 25.77 2.62 16.42
C THR A 198 26.39 2.65 17.82
N ASP A 199 25.60 2.55 18.89
CA ASP A 199 26.12 2.55 20.27
C ASP A 199 26.83 1.24 20.64
N ILE A 200 26.80 0.22 19.79
CA ILE A 200 27.71 -0.93 19.92
C ILE A 200 29.20 -0.51 19.93
N TYR A 201 29.51 0.66 19.35
CA TYR A 201 30.86 1.23 19.30
C TYR A 201 31.10 2.29 20.40
N SER A 202 30.20 2.38 21.38
CA SER A 202 30.24 3.36 22.46
C SER A 202 30.13 2.68 23.82
N ASP A 203 30.78 3.26 24.82
CA ASP A 203 30.62 2.85 26.22
C ASP A 203 29.36 3.46 26.87
N THR A 204 28.67 4.38 26.17
CA THR A 204 27.46 5.07 26.62
C THR A 204 26.36 5.08 25.57
N GLU A 205 25.10 5.08 26.01
CA GLU A 205 23.91 5.16 25.16
C GLU A 205 23.62 6.63 24.75
N HIS A 206 23.20 6.87 23.51
CA HIS A 206 23.04 8.19 22.92
C HIS A 206 21.70 8.37 22.21
N ASN A 207 21.09 9.55 22.37
CA ASN A 207 19.77 9.84 21.81
C ASN A 207 19.79 10.08 20.27
N ASP A 208 20.98 10.20 19.70
CA ASP A 208 21.27 10.34 18.27
C ASP A 208 21.85 9.05 17.65
N ALA A 209 21.78 7.93 18.38
CA ALA A 209 22.13 6.62 17.84
C ALA A 209 21.29 6.28 16.60
N ILE A 210 21.90 5.50 15.71
CA ILE A 210 21.28 5.03 14.48
C ILE A 210 21.18 3.51 14.55
N GLY A 211 19.96 3.00 14.50
CA GLY A 211 19.66 1.57 14.43
C GLY A 211 19.36 1.11 13.02
N MET A 212 19.53 -0.19 12.80
CA MET A 212 19.21 -0.87 11.55
C MET A 212 17.91 -1.66 11.72
N PHE A 213 17.07 -1.62 10.69
CA PHE A 213 15.86 -2.42 10.59
C PHE A 213 15.78 -3.09 9.22
N TRP A 214 15.09 -4.22 9.15
CA TRP A 214 14.94 -4.98 7.90
C TRP A 214 13.72 -5.88 7.95
N GLY A 215 13.22 -6.28 6.80
CA GLY A 215 12.10 -7.20 6.72
C GLY A 215 11.85 -7.72 5.32
N ALA A 216 11.04 -8.77 5.21
CA ALA A 216 10.68 -9.39 3.95
C ALA A 216 9.25 -9.95 3.98
N ASN A 217 8.53 -9.82 2.86
CA ASN A 217 7.31 -10.57 2.61
C ASN A 217 7.43 -11.41 1.35
N PHE A 218 6.69 -12.52 1.33
CA PHE A 218 6.69 -13.48 0.25
C PHE A 218 5.26 -13.67 -0.24
N ASP A 219 5.08 -13.84 -1.55
CA ASP A 219 3.80 -14.23 -2.15
C ASP A 219 3.89 -15.69 -2.59
N PHE A 220 3.13 -16.57 -1.95
CA PHE A 220 3.05 -17.98 -2.33
C PHE A 220 1.92 -18.23 -3.32
N PHE A 221 0.72 -17.72 -3.02
CA PHE A 221 -0.47 -18.00 -3.80
C PHE A 221 -1.49 -16.87 -3.64
N GLN A 222 -1.90 -16.27 -4.77
CA GLN A 222 -3.04 -15.33 -4.83
C GLN A 222 -3.02 -14.23 -3.74
N GLY A 223 -1.84 -13.68 -3.43
CA GLY A 223 -1.66 -12.63 -2.43
C GLY A 223 -1.51 -13.12 -0.99
N PHE A 224 -1.56 -14.43 -0.73
CA PHE A 224 -1.19 -15.01 0.55
C PHE A 224 0.31 -15.27 0.63
N GLY A 225 0.88 -14.97 1.80
CA GLY A 225 2.19 -15.50 2.15
C GLY A 225 2.75 -14.96 3.48
N PRO A 226 3.93 -15.45 3.88
CA PRO A 226 4.57 -15.08 5.13
C PRO A 226 5.25 -13.73 5.04
N MET A 227 5.45 -13.13 6.21
CA MET A 227 6.19 -11.89 6.41
C MET A 227 7.01 -11.98 7.69
N LEU A 228 8.13 -11.27 7.73
CA LEU A 228 8.95 -11.12 8.92
C LEU A 228 9.67 -9.78 8.90
N ASP A 229 9.87 -9.18 10.08
CA ASP A 229 10.73 -8.01 10.21
C ASP A 229 11.46 -7.96 11.56
N PHE A 230 12.42 -7.05 11.58
CA PHE A 230 13.13 -6.58 12.74
C PHE A 230 13.11 -5.04 12.70
N ASP A 231 12.46 -4.39 13.66
CA ASP A 231 12.27 -2.92 13.68
C ASP A 231 13.45 -2.15 14.28
N GLY A 232 14.51 -2.86 14.66
CA GLY A 232 15.63 -2.32 15.45
C GLY A 232 15.56 -2.73 16.92
N ARG A 233 14.40 -3.17 17.40
CA ARG A 233 14.15 -3.63 18.77
C ARG A 233 13.61 -5.06 18.79
N ASP A 234 12.55 -5.28 18.02
CA ASP A 234 11.66 -6.42 18.11
C ASP A 234 11.68 -7.23 16.82
N PHE A 235 11.68 -8.55 16.95
CA PHE A 235 11.58 -9.48 15.84
C PHE A 235 10.15 -10.03 15.72
N ASN A 236 9.58 -9.91 14.52
CA ASN A 236 8.20 -10.29 14.26
C ASN A 236 8.11 -11.26 13.09
N ILE A 237 7.12 -12.15 13.13
CA ILE A 237 6.76 -13.05 12.04
C ILE A 237 5.25 -13.07 11.85
N GLY A 238 4.78 -13.21 10.62
CA GLY A 238 3.35 -13.29 10.36
C GLY A 238 2.98 -13.87 9.00
N LEU A 239 1.69 -13.86 8.77
CA LEU A 239 1.03 -14.20 7.51
C LEU A 239 0.21 -13.00 7.05
N GLN A 240 0.20 -12.76 5.75
CA GLN A 240 -0.58 -11.72 5.13
C GLN A 240 -1.46 -12.28 4.01
N TYR A 241 -2.57 -11.59 3.78
CA TYR A 241 -3.32 -11.61 2.53
C TYR A 241 -3.30 -10.21 1.92
N ARG A 242 -2.87 -10.11 0.66
CA ARG A 242 -2.67 -8.87 -0.05
C ARG A 242 -3.53 -8.80 -1.31
N SER A 243 -4.28 -7.72 -1.42
CA SER A 243 -5.02 -7.30 -2.60
C SER A 243 -4.57 -5.89 -3.00
N PRO A 244 -4.78 -5.46 -4.26
CA PRO A 244 -4.58 -4.05 -4.65
C PRO A 244 -5.38 -3.06 -3.81
N TYR A 245 -6.47 -3.52 -3.17
CA TYR A 245 -7.42 -2.64 -2.47
C TYR A 245 -7.38 -2.76 -0.96
N PHE A 246 -6.94 -3.90 -0.42
CA PHE A 246 -6.90 -4.15 1.02
C PHE A 246 -5.82 -5.16 1.39
N ARG A 247 -5.42 -5.17 2.66
CA ARG A 247 -4.52 -6.16 3.25
C ARG A 247 -5.07 -6.62 4.60
N VAL A 248 -4.87 -7.89 4.92
CA VAL A 248 -5.12 -8.46 6.26
C VAL A 248 -3.87 -9.20 6.70
N CYS A 249 -3.49 -9.05 7.95
CA CYS A 249 -2.24 -9.55 8.52
C CYS A 249 -2.50 -10.22 9.86
N LEU A 250 -1.83 -11.34 10.11
CA LEU A 250 -1.76 -12.00 11.41
C LEU A 250 -0.28 -12.16 11.76
N ALA A 251 0.15 -11.77 12.95
CA ALA A 251 1.56 -11.91 13.36
C ALA A 251 1.72 -12.41 14.79
N ALA A 252 2.87 -13.02 15.05
CA ALA A 252 3.45 -13.10 16.37
C ALA A 252 4.56 -12.05 16.46
N VAL A 253 4.42 -11.13 17.41
CA VAL A 253 5.32 -9.98 17.60
C VAL A 253 6.11 -10.14 18.89
N LYS A 254 7.23 -9.42 19.00
CA LYS A 254 8.13 -9.45 20.16
C LYS A 254 8.69 -10.85 20.47
N LEU A 255 9.10 -11.58 19.43
CA LEU A 255 9.54 -12.98 19.55
C LEU A 255 10.85 -13.14 20.33
N GLU A 256 11.67 -12.10 20.38
CA GLU A 256 12.90 -12.03 21.15
C GLU A 256 12.68 -12.19 22.65
N HIS A 257 11.48 -11.90 23.18
CA HIS A 257 11.14 -12.17 24.57
C HIS A 257 11.36 -13.64 24.96
N ARG A 258 11.07 -14.58 24.05
CA ARG A 258 11.28 -16.02 24.28
C ARG A 258 12.62 -16.52 23.78
N LEU A 259 13.03 -16.03 22.61
CA LEU A 259 14.27 -16.49 22.01
C LEU A 259 15.49 -15.96 22.77
N GLY A 260 15.36 -14.83 23.49
CA GLY A 260 16.43 -14.07 24.15
C GLY A 260 16.65 -14.33 25.64
N GLY A 261 15.89 -15.23 26.27
CA GLY A 261 16.14 -15.66 27.65
C GLY A 261 15.51 -14.81 28.75
N MET A 262 14.74 -13.75 28.42
CA MET A 262 13.91 -13.02 29.39
C MET A 262 12.63 -13.82 29.69
N GLN A 263 12.73 -14.80 30.58
CA GLN A 263 11.66 -15.79 30.86
C GLN A 263 10.33 -15.19 31.36
N ALA A 264 10.32 -13.93 31.77
CA ALA A 264 9.15 -13.24 32.31
C ALA A 264 8.30 -12.51 31.25
N LEU A 265 8.81 -12.31 30.03
CA LEU A 265 8.11 -11.63 28.95
C LEU A 265 7.58 -12.62 27.90
N PHE A 266 6.49 -12.25 27.22
CA PHE A 266 5.72 -13.16 26.36
C PHE A 266 5.42 -12.52 25.02
N PRO A 267 5.54 -13.27 23.89
CA PRO A 267 5.19 -12.75 22.58
C PRO A 267 3.71 -12.42 22.52
N ARG A 268 3.32 -11.53 21.60
CA ARG A 268 1.93 -11.11 21.42
C ARG A 268 1.41 -11.60 20.07
N PHE A 269 0.11 -11.83 19.98
CA PHE A 269 -0.55 -12.20 18.74
C PHE A 269 -1.28 -11.00 18.18
N ALA A 270 -0.90 -10.61 16.97
CA ALA A 270 -1.35 -9.41 16.32
C ALA A 270 -2.25 -9.70 15.09
N LEU A 271 -3.22 -8.82 14.82
CA LEU A 271 -4.16 -8.83 13.70
C LEU A 271 -4.25 -7.42 13.09
N GLY A 272 -3.63 -7.20 11.94
CA GLY A 272 -3.65 -5.90 11.27
C GLY A 272 -4.43 -5.92 9.98
N GLY A 273 -4.84 -4.76 9.50
CA GLY A 273 -5.35 -4.65 8.14
C GLY A 273 -5.61 -3.22 7.69
N TYR A 274 -5.70 -3.05 6.38
CA TYR A 274 -6.09 -1.78 5.79
C TYR A 274 -6.98 -1.97 4.57
N ALA A 275 -7.76 -0.94 4.25
CA ALA A 275 -8.47 -0.79 2.99
C ALA A 275 -8.13 0.56 2.35
N THR A 276 -8.18 0.62 1.02
CA THR A 276 -7.82 1.81 0.24
C THR A 276 -8.93 2.25 -0.69
N THR A 277 -8.92 3.54 -1.06
CA THR A 277 -9.81 4.08 -2.10
C THR A 277 -9.27 3.87 -3.52
N GLN A 278 -8.27 3.00 -3.70
CA GLN A 278 -7.59 2.78 -4.98
C GLN A 278 -8.58 2.45 -6.10
N ALA A 279 -9.53 1.54 -5.87
CA ALA A 279 -10.57 1.19 -6.85
C ALA A 279 -11.37 2.41 -7.35
N VAL A 280 -11.71 3.32 -6.43
CA VAL A 280 -12.45 4.55 -6.76
C VAL A 280 -11.58 5.52 -7.56
N VAL A 281 -10.29 5.62 -7.22
CA VAL A 281 -9.33 6.46 -7.95
C VAL A 281 -9.11 5.92 -9.37
N GLU A 282 -8.97 4.61 -9.52
CA GLU A 282 -8.83 3.94 -10.82
C GLU A 282 -10.08 4.09 -11.69
N GLU A 283 -11.28 3.95 -11.11
CA GLU A 283 -12.54 4.14 -11.82
C GLU A 283 -12.72 5.60 -12.30
N ARG A 284 -12.32 6.56 -11.46
CA ARG A 284 -12.39 8.00 -11.76
C ARG A 284 -11.23 8.50 -12.61
N ALA A 285 -10.16 7.73 -12.77
CA ALA A 285 -9.05 8.10 -13.63
C ALA A 285 -9.60 8.30 -15.04
N VAL A 286 -9.44 9.52 -15.59
CA VAL A 286 -9.87 9.83 -16.95
C VAL A 286 -9.15 8.85 -17.87
N LYS A 287 -9.89 7.89 -18.45
CA LYS A 287 -9.33 6.93 -19.39
C LYS A 287 -8.71 7.74 -20.52
N ALA A 288 -7.39 7.76 -20.59
CA ALA A 288 -6.68 8.59 -21.54
C ALA A 288 -7.20 8.27 -22.95
N VAL A 289 -7.63 9.28 -23.70
CA VAL A 289 -8.27 9.06 -25.00
C VAL A 289 -7.28 9.20 -26.15
N GLY A 290 -7.55 8.53 -27.26
CA GLY A 290 -6.88 8.74 -28.54
C GLY A 290 -7.91 8.92 -29.66
N THR A 291 -7.47 9.40 -30.82
CA THR A 291 -8.34 9.61 -31.99
C THR A 291 -8.18 8.46 -32.97
N LEU A 292 -9.27 7.80 -33.36
CA LEU A 292 -9.31 6.91 -34.51
C LEU A 292 -9.84 7.67 -35.72
N THR A 293 -9.08 7.69 -36.81
CA THR A 293 -9.51 8.28 -38.08
C THR A 293 -9.31 7.28 -39.21
N GLY A 294 -10.05 7.43 -40.30
CA GLY A 294 -9.86 6.59 -41.47
C GLY A 294 -10.79 6.94 -42.61
N LYS A 295 -10.65 6.18 -43.70
CA LYS A 295 -11.51 6.24 -44.88
C LYS A 295 -12.02 4.86 -45.27
N ALA A 296 -13.26 4.80 -45.73
CA ALA A 296 -13.85 3.64 -46.40
C ALA A 296 -14.10 3.98 -47.88
N TRP A 297 -13.58 3.15 -48.78
CA TRP A 297 -13.73 3.34 -50.23
C TRP A 297 -13.91 2.02 -50.96
N ASN A 298 -14.48 2.07 -52.16
CA ASN A 298 -14.60 0.91 -53.03
C ASN A 298 -13.22 0.56 -53.59
N LYS A 299 -12.77 -0.68 -53.34
CA LYS A 299 -11.45 -1.16 -53.78
C LYS A 299 -11.26 -1.06 -55.31
N THR A 300 -12.33 -1.14 -56.10
CA THR A 300 -12.26 -1.15 -57.57
C THR A 300 -12.42 0.24 -58.18
N THR A 301 -13.40 1.02 -57.74
CA THR A 301 -13.69 2.34 -58.34
C THR A 301 -12.95 3.49 -57.65
N ALA A 302 -12.30 3.22 -56.51
CA ALA A 302 -11.72 4.23 -55.61
C ALA A 302 -12.71 5.25 -55.04
N GLU A 303 -14.01 5.10 -55.33
CA GLU A 303 -15.06 5.99 -54.83
C GLU A 303 -15.29 5.82 -53.31
N PRO A 304 -15.63 6.91 -52.61
CA PRO A 304 -15.95 6.87 -51.19
C PRO A 304 -17.20 6.00 -50.92
N VAL A 305 -17.19 5.30 -49.78
CA VAL A 305 -18.30 4.44 -49.35
C VAL A 305 -18.85 4.95 -48.02
N LYS A 306 -20.17 5.16 -47.98
CA LYS A 306 -20.93 5.33 -46.74
C LYS A 306 -20.97 4.00 -45.99
N ALA A 307 -20.12 3.86 -44.99
CA ALA A 307 -19.95 2.66 -44.20
C ALA A 307 -20.28 2.92 -42.73
N VAL A 308 -20.83 1.92 -42.07
CA VAL A 308 -20.99 1.88 -40.63
C VAL A 308 -19.71 1.28 -40.05
N VAL A 309 -19.01 2.06 -39.24
CA VAL A 309 -17.82 1.65 -38.50
C VAL A 309 -18.25 1.33 -37.06
N SER A 310 -18.07 0.07 -36.66
CA SER A 310 -18.47 -0.45 -35.34
C SER A 310 -17.31 -1.12 -34.62
N PHE A 311 -17.50 -1.36 -33.32
CA PHE A 311 -16.48 -1.91 -32.43
C PHE A 311 -16.97 -3.21 -31.76
N PRO A 312 -16.99 -4.35 -32.48
CA PRO A 312 -17.44 -5.62 -31.93
C PRO A 312 -16.71 -5.99 -30.63
N GLY A 313 -17.47 -6.44 -29.63
CA GLY A 313 -16.92 -6.80 -28.32
C GLY A 313 -16.66 -5.60 -27.39
N SER A 314 -17.15 -4.41 -27.74
CA SER A 314 -17.16 -3.25 -26.84
C SER A 314 -18.57 -2.65 -26.76
N GLU A 315 -18.85 -1.92 -25.68
CA GLU A 315 -20.10 -1.16 -25.50
C GLU A 315 -20.13 0.15 -26.30
N LEU A 316 -19.11 0.39 -27.14
CA LEU A 316 -19.05 1.57 -27.98
C LEU A 316 -20.07 1.47 -29.12
N GLY A 317 -20.79 2.57 -29.34
CA GLY A 317 -21.69 2.71 -30.49
C GLY A 317 -20.97 2.66 -31.84
N SER A 318 -21.75 2.76 -32.92
CA SER A 318 -21.21 2.84 -34.28
C SER A 318 -21.24 4.27 -34.83
N ILE A 319 -20.34 4.56 -35.76
CA ILE A 319 -20.32 5.82 -36.51
C ILE A 319 -20.48 5.56 -38.00
N ILE A 320 -20.94 6.56 -38.74
CA ILE A 320 -21.13 6.49 -40.18
C ILE A 320 -20.04 7.33 -40.86
N SER A 321 -19.37 6.79 -41.87
CA SER A 321 -18.43 7.56 -42.68
C SER A 321 -19.16 8.53 -43.62
N SER A 322 -18.50 9.65 -43.92
CA SER A 322 -18.99 10.67 -44.86
C SER A 322 -19.29 10.07 -46.24
N GLU A 323 -20.44 10.41 -46.81
CA GLU A 323 -20.82 10.01 -48.17
C GLU A 323 -19.88 10.59 -49.24
N LYS A 324 -19.43 11.84 -49.05
CA LYS A 324 -18.62 12.57 -50.03
C LYS A 324 -17.14 12.17 -50.01
N THR A 325 -16.62 11.77 -48.86
CA THR A 325 -15.17 11.57 -48.66
C THR A 325 -14.82 10.19 -48.13
N GLY A 326 -15.81 9.41 -47.70
CA GLY A 326 -15.61 8.10 -47.07
C GLY A 326 -14.96 8.18 -45.69
N SER A 327 -14.70 9.39 -45.17
CA SER A 327 -13.92 9.60 -43.96
C SER A 327 -14.74 9.45 -42.68
N PHE A 328 -14.11 8.98 -41.62
CA PHE A 328 -14.68 8.94 -40.27
C PHE A 328 -13.62 9.35 -39.23
N LYS A 329 -14.07 9.90 -38.11
CA LYS A 329 -13.23 10.31 -36.98
C LYS A 329 -14.00 10.09 -35.68
N ILE A 330 -13.36 9.47 -34.69
CA ILE A 330 -13.94 9.25 -33.36
C ILE A 330 -12.85 9.27 -32.29
N THR A 331 -13.17 9.83 -31.14
CA THR A 331 -12.33 9.79 -29.94
C THR A 331 -12.72 8.58 -29.11
N LEU A 332 -11.75 7.74 -28.76
CA LEU A 332 -11.95 6.50 -28.01
C LEU A 332 -11.01 6.47 -26.81
N PRO A 333 -11.39 5.81 -25.70
CA PRO A 333 -10.44 5.46 -24.65
C PRO A 333 -9.21 4.72 -25.24
N SER A 334 -8.04 4.89 -24.65
CA SER A 334 -6.85 4.16 -25.07
C SER A 334 -7.06 2.68 -24.80
N GLY A 335 -6.71 1.85 -25.78
CA GLY A 335 -6.99 0.42 -25.72
C GLY A 335 -6.81 -0.26 -27.06
N ILE A 336 -7.07 -1.55 -27.08
CA ILE A 336 -7.03 -2.36 -28.30
C ILE A 336 -8.46 -2.64 -28.72
N TYR A 337 -8.81 -2.21 -29.93
CA TYR A 337 -10.14 -2.36 -30.47
C TYR A 337 -10.12 -3.23 -31.71
N VAL A 338 -11.20 -3.99 -31.87
CA VAL A 338 -11.57 -4.58 -33.14
C VAL A 338 -12.47 -3.59 -33.85
N VAL A 339 -12.01 -3.03 -34.98
CA VAL A 339 -12.76 -2.06 -35.77
C VAL A 339 -13.33 -2.78 -36.99
N ARG A 340 -14.64 -2.75 -37.17
CA ARG A 340 -15.35 -3.36 -38.29
C ARG A 340 -16.03 -2.30 -39.13
N SER A 341 -15.86 -2.38 -40.45
CA SER A 341 -16.55 -1.55 -41.43
C SER A 341 -17.54 -2.39 -42.23
N THR A 342 -18.80 -1.98 -42.26
CA THR A 342 -19.91 -2.62 -42.99
C THR A 342 -20.60 -1.61 -43.91
N ALA A 343 -21.04 -2.04 -45.09
CA ALA A 343 -21.82 -1.20 -46.00
C ALA A 343 -22.76 -2.07 -46.85
N PRO A 344 -24.00 -1.62 -47.16
CA PRO A 344 -24.92 -2.34 -48.02
C PRO A 344 -24.30 -2.68 -49.38
N GLY A 345 -24.41 -3.94 -49.81
CA GLY A 345 -23.82 -4.41 -51.07
C GLY A 345 -22.31 -4.65 -51.05
N TYR A 346 -21.62 -4.51 -49.91
CA TYR A 346 -20.20 -4.81 -49.75
C TYR A 346 -19.95 -5.96 -48.77
N TYR A 347 -18.83 -6.67 -48.91
CA TYR A 347 -18.31 -7.54 -47.86
C TYR A 347 -17.75 -6.68 -46.72
N TRP A 348 -18.04 -7.06 -45.48
CA TRP A 348 -17.51 -6.38 -44.31
C TRP A 348 -16.00 -6.61 -44.19
N LYS A 349 -15.31 -5.69 -43.51
CA LYS A 349 -13.89 -5.82 -43.17
C LYS A 349 -13.65 -5.49 -41.71
N GLN A 350 -12.64 -6.11 -41.12
CA GLN A 350 -12.30 -5.95 -39.71
C GLN A 350 -10.78 -5.82 -39.55
N LYS A 351 -10.34 -4.97 -38.62
CA LYS A 351 -8.94 -4.77 -38.25
C LYS A 351 -8.81 -4.61 -36.74
N LYS A 352 -7.74 -5.16 -36.15
CA LYS A 352 -7.36 -4.92 -34.76
C LYS A 352 -6.47 -3.68 -34.72
N VAL A 353 -6.80 -2.71 -33.88
CA VAL A 353 -6.15 -1.39 -33.85
C VAL A 353 -5.87 -1.00 -32.40
N ARG A 354 -4.65 -0.52 -32.12
CA ARG A 354 -4.28 0.04 -30.82
C ARG A 354 -4.48 1.56 -30.84
N ILE A 355 -5.31 2.07 -29.94
CA ILE A 355 -5.51 3.50 -29.69
C ILE A 355 -4.57 3.90 -28.56
N ALA A 356 -3.59 4.75 -28.88
CA ALA A 356 -2.65 5.27 -27.90
C ALA A 356 -3.12 6.63 -27.34
N PRO A 357 -2.88 6.92 -26.06
CA PRO A 357 -3.21 8.20 -25.43
C PRO A 357 -2.70 9.40 -26.24
N GLY A 358 -3.56 10.37 -26.50
CA GLY A 358 -3.22 11.63 -27.19
C GLY A 358 -2.81 11.48 -28.66
N LYS A 359 -2.76 10.27 -29.21
CA LYS A 359 -2.32 10.01 -30.59
C LYS A 359 -3.50 9.81 -31.52
N THR A 360 -3.26 10.08 -32.80
CA THR A 360 -4.19 9.75 -33.89
C THR A 360 -3.76 8.44 -34.54
N THR A 361 -4.65 7.44 -34.51
CA THR A 361 -4.46 6.16 -35.19
C THR A 361 -5.27 6.13 -36.48
N ILE A 362 -4.64 5.76 -37.60
CA ILE A 362 -5.29 5.70 -38.92
C ILE A 362 -5.72 4.25 -39.22
N CYS A 363 -7.01 4.04 -39.51
CA CYS A 363 -7.56 2.73 -39.88
C CYS A 363 -8.44 2.82 -41.14
N ASN A 364 -7.87 2.43 -42.27
CA ASN A 364 -8.52 2.53 -43.57
C ASN A 364 -9.17 1.21 -44.02
N PHE A 365 -10.28 1.29 -44.77
CA PHE A 365 -11.07 0.15 -45.27
C PHE A 365 -11.32 0.23 -46.78
N ALA A 366 -10.55 -0.55 -47.56
CA ALA A 366 -10.85 -0.79 -48.97
C ALA A 366 -11.93 -1.89 -49.11
N MET A 367 -13.18 -1.51 -49.34
CA MET A 367 -14.37 -2.39 -49.36
C MET A 367 -14.54 -3.08 -50.72
N LYS A 368 -14.90 -4.37 -50.74
CA LYS A 368 -15.17 -5.13 -51.98
C LYS A 368 -16.68 -5.32 -52.17
N LYS A 369 -17.21 -4.91 -53.32
CA LYS A 369 -18.63 -5.07 -53.66
C LYS A 369 -18.99 -6.56 -53.81
N LYS A 370 -20.14 -6.97 -53.29
CA LYS A 370 -20.69 -8.31 -53.53
C LYS A 370 -21.07 -8.41 -55.00
N LYS A 371 -20.69 -9.51 -55.67
CA LYS A 371 -21.17 -9.75 -57.04
C LYS A 371 -22.69 -9.93 -56.97
N LYS A 372 -23.46 -9.21 -57.80
CA LYS A 372 -24.87 -9.55 -58.00
C LYS A 372 -24.89 -10.96 -58.59
N GLY A 373 -25.35 -11.94 -57.82
CA GLY A 373 -25.69 -13.24 -58.40
C GLY A 373 -26.75 -13.00 -59.46
N LYS A 374 -26.58 -13.54 -60.67
CA LYS A 374 -27.72 -13.75 -61.56
C LYS A 374 -28.71 -14.59 -60.76
N SER A 375 -29.91 -14.07 -60.50
CA SER A 375 -31.04 -14.92 -60.15
C SER A 375 -31.10 -15.98 -61.24
N LYS A 376 -30.99 -17.24 -60.83
CA LYS A 376 -31.55 -18.34 -61.60
C LYS A 376 -33.05 -18.31 -61.42
#